data_AF-A0A2P6Q9T2-F1
#
_entry.id   AF-A0A2P6Q9T2-F1
#
_cell.length_a   1.000
_cell.length_b   1.000
_cell.length_c   1.000
_cell.angle_alpha   90.00
_cell.angle_beta   90.00
_cell.angle_gamma   90.00
#
_symmetry.space_group_name_H-M   'P 1'
#
loop_
_entity.id
_entity.type
_entity.pdbx_description
1 polymer ?
#
loop_
_entity_poly.entity_id
_entity_poly.type
_entity_poly.pdbx_seq_one_letter_code
_entity_poly.pdbx_strand_id
1 'polypeptide(L)'
;MSSPALAATNYFDPPNKIGEGGFGPVHKRIFTMFDECRAFSDGTIIAVKHLSAKSKQGNREFVNEIGMISALQHPHLVKLYGCCIEGNQLFLV
;
A
#
# COMPACT_ATOMS: atom_id res chain seq x y z
N MET A 1 -0.48 -13.03 -8.39
CA MET A 1 0.53 -13.91 -7.77
C MET A 1 1.38 -13.03 -6.89
N SER A 2 1.17 -13.18 -5.58
CA SER A 2 1.76 -12.43 -4.48
C SER A 2 3.21 -12.86 -4.28
N SER A 3 4.12 -11.91 -4.05
CA SER A 3 5.48 -12.22 -3.58
C SER A 3 5.63 -11.85 -2.09
N PRO A 4 6.45 -12.59 -1.33
CA PRO A 4 6.54 -12.57 0.14
C PRO A 4 7.42 -11.42 0.67
N ALA A 5 7.57 -10.34 -0.11
CA ALA A 5 8.67 -9.41 0.07
C ALA A 5 8.34 -8.23 0.99
N LEU A 6 7.07 -7.86 1.17
CA LEU A 6 6.67 -6.64 1.89
C LEU A 6 6.99 -6.68 3.40
N ALA A 7 7.00 -7.85 4.04
CA ALA A 7 7.31 -7.95 5.46
C ALA A 7 8.82 -8.10 5.76
N ALA A 8 9.61 -8.65 4.83
CA ALA A 8 11.00 -9.07 5.06
C ALA A 8 12.06 -7.99 4.81
N THR A 9 11.63 -6.85 4.31
CA THR A 9 12.49 -5.75 3.90
C THR A 9 12.09 -4.52 4.70
N ASN A 10 13.05 -3.64 4.99
CA ASN A 10 12.98 -2.42 5.82
C ASN A 10 11.96 -1.34 5.32
N TYR A 11 10.88 -1.76 4.68
CA TYR A 11 9.85 -0.94 4.07
C TYR A 11 9.05 -0.11 5.07
N PHE A 12 8.95 -0.57 6.32
CA PHE A 12 8.22 0.11 7.39
C PHE A 12 9.15 0.81 8.39
N ASP A 13 10.39 1.08 7.99
CA ASP A 13 11.33 1.82 8.83
C ASP A 13 10.80 3.24 9.11
N PRO A 14 10.99 3.77 10.33
CA PRO A 14 10.51 5.10 10.72
C PRO A 14 10.87 6.24 9.74
N PRO A 15 12.06 6.29 9.12
CA PRO A 15 12.42 7.33 8.16
C PRO A 15 11.56 7.33 6.90
N ASN A 16 10.96 6.19 6.55
CA ASN A 16 10.12 6.07 5.36
C ASN A 16 8.67 6.46 5.64
N LYS A 17 8.27 6.65 6.90
CA LYS A 17 6.91 7.06 7.26
C LYS A 17 6.67 8.50 6.83
N ILE A 18 5.70 8.70 5.94
CA ILE A 18 5.32 10.02 5.44
C ILE A 18 4.03 10.56 6.06
N GLY A 19 3.30 9.71 6.79
CA GLY A 19 2.08 10.13 7.47
C GLY A 19 1.39 8.99 8.20
N GLU A 20 0.34 9.33 8.93
CA GLU A 20 -0.56 8.38 9.56
C GLU A 20 -1.98 8.92 9.47
N GLY A 21 -2.87 8.11 8.90
CA GLY A 21 -4.30 8.39 8.88
C GLY A 21 -5.04 7.52 9.89
N GLY A 22 -6.37 7.65 9.94
CA GLY A 22 -7.22 6.84 10.83
C GLY A 22 -7.09 5.31 10.65
N PHE A 23 -6.50 4.87 9.53
CA PHE A 23 -6.38 3.45 9.18
C PHE A 23 -4.95 2.92 9.25
N GLY A 24 -3.99 3.74 9.68
CA GLY A 24 -2.61 3.32 9.90
C GLY A 24 -1.58 4.16 9.14
N PRO A 25 -0.30 3.79 9.26
CA PRO A 25 0.81 4.56 8.74
C PRO A 25 0.96 4.39 7.23
N VAL A 26 1.39 5.47 6.58
CA VAL A 26 1.75 5.51 5.16
C VAL A 26 3.25 5.67 5.05
N HIS A 27 3.89 4.84 4.24
CA HIS A 27 5.32 4.88 3.98
C HIS A 27 5.61 5.17 2.51
N LYS A 28 6.63 5.97 2.24
CA LYS A 28 7.14 6.22 0.88
C LYS A 28 8.12 5.12 0.48
N ARG A 29 8.05 4.70 -0.79
CA ARG A 29 9.07 3.85 -1.42
C ARG A 29 9.49 4.39 -2.76
N ILE A 30 10.69 3.99 -3.17
CA ILE A 30 11.17 4.05 -4.55
C ILE A 30 11.14 2.61 -5.07
N PHE A 31 10.45 2.41 -6.19
CA PHE A 31 10.43 1.16 -6.92
C PHE A 31 11.76 0.99 -7.64
N THR A 32 12.40 -0.16 -7.46
CA THR A 32 13.72 -0.46 -8.01
C THR A 32 13.64 -1.61 -9.01
N MET A 33 14.64 -1.76 -9.88
CA MET A 33 14.74 -2.92 -10.79
C MET A 33 14.71 -4.29 -10.08
N PHE A 34 14.97 -4.35 -8.77
CA PHE A 34 14.89 -5.59 -7.97
C PHE A 34 13.46 -5.94 -7.53
N ASP A 35 12.52 -5.01 -7.67
CA ASP A 35 11.12 -5.26 -7.36
C ASP A 35 10.46 -6.00 -8.55
N GLU A 36 9.94 -7.20 -8.33
CA GLU A 36 9.37 -8.07 -9.39
C GLU A 36 8.07 -7.56 -10.04
N CYS A 37 7.60 -6.36 -9.68
CA CYS A 37 6.36 -5.78 -10.20
C CYS A 37 6.60 -4.99 -11.50
N ARG A 38 6.40 -5.63 -12.65
CA ARG A 38 6.52 -5.00 -13.99
C ARG A 38 5.57 -3.82 -14.26
N ALA A 39 4.68 -3.48 -13.32
CA ALA A 39 3.75 -2.37 -13.45
C ALA A 39 4.41 -0.99 -13.24
N PHE A 40 5.62 -0.94 -12.69
CA PHE A 40 6.31 0.31 -12.36
C PHE A 40 7.67 0.39 -13.06
N SER A 41 8.04 1.61 -13.46
CA SER A 41 9.40 1.90 -13.91
C SER A 41 10.34 2.03 -12.73
N ASP A 42 11.62 1.73 -12.94
CA ASP A 42 12.66 2.00 -11.96
C ASP A 42 12.68 3.49 -11.57
N GLY A 43 12.86 3.77 -10.29
CA GLY A 43 12.78 5.11 -9.71
C GLY A 43 11.36 5.60 -9.40
N THR A 44 10.30 4.83 -9.72
CA THR A 44 8.92 5.27 -9.44
C THR A 44 8.69 5.39 -7.94
N ILE A 45 8.21 6.54 -7.48
CA ILE A 45 7.86 6.73 -6.08
C ILE A 45 6.44 6.24 -5.85
N ILE A 46 6.26 5.36 -4.85
CA ILE A 46 4.96 4.83 -4.44
C ILE A 46 4.72 5.11 -2.95
N ALA A 47 3.46 5.10 -2.54
CA ALA A 47 3.06 5.16 -1.15
C ALA A 47 2.43 3.81 -0.76
N VAL A 48 2.93 3.20 0.30
CA VAL A 48 2.38 1.97 0.85
C VAL A 48 1.67 2.31 2.15
N LYS A 49 0.35 2.10 2.16
CA LYS A 49 -0.47 2.28 3.36
C LYS A 49 -0.63 0.93 4.04
N HIS A 50 -0.08 0.82 5.24
CA HIS A 50 -0.30 -0.35 6.10
C HIS A 50 -1.59 -0.13 6.88
N LEU A 51 -2.55 -1.03 6.68
CA LEU A 51 -3.83 -0.95 7.32
C LEU A 51 -3.82 -1.75 8.61
N SER A 52 -4.09 -1.05 9.70
CA SER A 52 -4.15 -1.63 11.03
C SER A 52 -5.33 -2.61 11.13
N ALA A 53 -5.07 -3.90 11.34
CA ALA A 53 -6.08 -4.93 11.52
C ALA A 53 -6.82 -4.89 12.87
N LYS A 54 -6.87 -3.73 13.53
CA LYS A 54 -7.34 -3.59 14.92
C LYS A 54 -8.82 -3.92 15.16
N SER A 55 -9.63 -4.28 14.15
CA SER A 55 -10.99 -4.82 14.35
C SER A 55 -11.67 -5.23 13.03
N LYS A 56 -12.94 -5.63 13.10
CA LYS A 56 -13.88 -5.73 11.96
C LYS A 56 -14.01 -4.42 11.16
N GLN A 57 -13.71 -3.28 11.79
CA GLN A 57 -13.75 -1.95 11.17
C GLN A 57 -12.65 -1.79 10.12
N GLY A 58 -11.43 -2.24 10.42
CA GLY A 58 -10.29 -2.16 9.49
C GLY A 58 -10.51 -2.94 8.19
N ASN A 59 -11.18 -4.11 8.25
CA ASN A 59 -11.53 -4.87 7.04
C ASN A 59 -12.61 -4.18 6.20
N ARG A 60 -13.62 -3.58 6.84
CA ARG A 60 -14.67 -2.83 6.12
C ARG A 60 -14.10 -1.58 5.47
N GLU A 61 -13.21 -0.88 6.17
CA GLU A 61 -12.53 0.31 5.67
C GLU A 61 -11.58 -0.03 4.53
N PHE A 62 -10.86 -1.17 4.60
CA PHE A 62 -10.06 -1.68 3.49
C PHE A 62 -10.88 -1.90 2.23
N VAL A 63 -12.00 -2.61 2.34
CA VAL A 63 -12.90 -2.88 1.20
C VAL A 63 -13.50 -1.59 0.66
N ASN A 64 -13.89 -0.66 1.54
CA ASN A 64 -14.42 0.64 1.12
C ASN A 64 -13.36 1.48 0.39
N GLU A 65 -12.14 1.54 0.92
CA GLU A 65 -11.06 2.33 0.34
C GLU A 65 -10.65 1.77 -1.02
N ILE A 66 -10.49 0.44 -1.15
CA ILE A 66 -10.29 -0.24 -2.44
C ILE A 66 -11.44 0.06 -3.39
N GLY A 67 -12.69 -0.16 -2.95
CA GLY A 67 -13.86 -0.04 -3.80
C GLY A 67 -14.04 1.37 -4.36
N MET A 68 -13.90 2.39 -3.50
CA MET A 68 -14.02 3.79 -3.93
C MET A 68 -12.90 4.20 -4.87
N ILE A 69 -11.64 3.91 -4.50
CA ILE A 69 -10.49 4.40 -5.26
C ILE A 69 -10.32 3.64 -6.59
N SER A 70 -10.69 2.35 -6.62
CA SER A 70 -10.66 1.56 -7.86
C SER A 70 -11.70 2.01 -8.87
N ALA A 71 -12.83 2.57 -8.40
CA ALA A 71 -13.90 3.09 -9.23
C ALA A 71 -13.64 4.53 -9.72
N LEU A 72 -12.69 5.26 -9.11
CA LEU A 72 -12.42 6.66 -9.41
C LEU A 72 -11.06 6.82 -10.09
N GLN A 73 -11.06 6.92 -11.42
CA GLN A 73 -9.86 7.25 -12.20
C GLN A 73 -9.94 8.69 -12.66
N HIS A 74 -9.15 9.57 -12.04
CA HIS A 74 -9.10 10.99 -12.39
C HIS A 74 -7.66 11.53 -12.25
N PRO A 75 -7.18 12.44 -13.12
CA PRO A 75 -5.81 12.98 -13.06
C PRO A 75 -5.45 13.71 -11.75
N HIS A 76 -6.47 14.12 -10.97
CA HIS A 76 -6.29 14.81 -9.69
C HIS A 76 -6.62 13.93 -8.47
N LEU A 77 -6.91 12.65 -8.70
CA LEU A 77 -7.09 11.66 -7.66
C LEU A 77 -5.92 10.69 -7.68
N VAL A 78 -5.56 10.19 -6.50
CA VAL A 78 -4.52 9.18 -6.38
C VAL A 78 -4.95 7.90 -7.11
N LYS A 79 -4.00 7.26 -7.77
CA LYS A 79 -4.23 5.99 -8.45
C LYS A 79 -3.84 4.86 -7.50
N LEU A 80 -4.77 3.95 -7.24
CA LEU A 80 -4.46 2.67 -6.60
C LEU A 80 -3.87 1.72 -7.63
N TYR A 81 -2.71 1.16 -7.31
CA TYR A 81 -2.03 0.17 -8.13
C TYR A 81 -2.36 -1.25 -7.70
N GLY A 82 -2.62 -1.47 -6.42
CA GLY A 82 -3.09 -2.76 -5.94
C GLY A 82 -3.21 -2.86 -4.43
N CYS A 83 -3.43 -4.08 -3.98
CA CYS A 83 -3.42 -4.42 -2.57
C CYS A 83 -2.65 -5.72 -2.31
N CYS A 84 -2.14 -5.86 -1.11
CA CYS A 84 -1.53 -7.09 -0.63
C CYS A 84 -2.20 -7.52 0.67
N ILE A 85 -2.47 -8.82 0.78
CA ILE A 85 -3.04 -9.46 1.97
C ILE A 85 -2.06 -10.54 2.38
N GLU A 86 -1.39 -10.34 3.51
CA GLU A 86 -0.41 -11.28 4.05
C GLU A 86 -0.75 -11.59 5.51
N GLY A 87 -1.29 -12.79 5.76
CA GLY A 87 -1.82 -13.16 7.07
C GLY A 87 -2.93 -12.19 7.50
N ASN A 88 -2.68 -11.44 8.58
CA ASN A 88 -3.59 -10.42 9.11
C ASN A 88 -3.15 -8.99 8.77
N GLN A 89 -2.19 -8.83 7.86
CA GLN A 89 -1.71 -7.53 7.40
C GLN A 89 -2.32 -7.21 6.05
N LEU A 90 -2.80 -5.97 5.92
CA LEU A 90 -3.44 -5.45 4.72
C LEU A 90 -2.64 -4.24 4.24
N PHE A 91 -2.29 -4.22 2.97
CA PHE A 91 -1.54 -3.15 2.34
C PHE A 91 -2.27 -2.61 1.13
N LEU A 92 -2.23 -1.28 0.96
CA LEU A 92 -2.60 -0.61 -0.28
C LEU A 92 -1.36 0.04 -0.89
N VAL A 93 -1.24 -0.07 -2.21
CA VAL A 93 -0.15 0.48 -3.02
C VAL A 93 -0.73 1.38 -4.10
#